data_AF-A0A1F8PTU3-F1
#
_entry.id   AF-A0A1F8PTU3-F1
#
_cell.length_a   1.000
_cell.length_b   1.000
_cell.length_c   1.000
_cell.angle_alpha   90.00
_cell.angle_beta   90.00
_cell.angle_gamma   90.00
#
_symmetry.space_group_name_H-M   'P 1'
#
loop_
_entity.id
_entity.type
_entity.pdbx_description
1 polymer ?
#
loop_
_entity_poly.entity_id
_entity_poly.type
_entity_poly.pdbx_seq_one_letter_code
_entity_poly.pdbx_strand_id
1 'polypeptide(L)'
;MAYHFRQISLVSLIANPLILPVQPAVMIIGGMAVGLSLIVFPLGQITAWIALPFVSYTIQVVELFNRIPHGTIQLGNFSIWFAVIFYVVLLGITFGSSSIRSWFSSNKNRLRVILLAAGLGFLLLCASLAWRDALSEGDGHLHITFFDIGSANAILVQTPAGRSVLINGGPSSIRLSESLGRRLPLLHGRLDWVIVGSTGQDEISALPRLLERYPAEQVFWSGNTQASPASRQLAEWLAAHSVPMVFAEKGQRLDLGKEAFIEVLDEGPRGGVLMIEWKDFRLVLPTGVDVDTMSRLEYGEHLDPADVLLLADAGYAPSNPTAWIENLNPQLVVLTVSAGDPDGRPDEVILEGLSGRSLLRTDLNGWISISTDGEQMWVQAEKEVPEAHLELTREIGTPGRHGFPNQPVRKPGID
;
A
#
# COMPACT_ATOMS: atom_id res chain seq x y z
N MET A 1 4.20 3.45 24.25
CA MET A 1 3.93 2.45 23.19
C MET A 1 3.17 3.06 22.01
N ALA A 2 1.91 3.48 22.18
CA ALA A 2 1.09 4.02 21.07
C ALA A 2 1.72 5.20 20.30
N TYR A 3 2.36 6.17 20.98
CA TYR A 3 3.00 7.32 20.33
C TYR A 3 4.28 6.96 19.55
N HIS A 4 5.15 6.11 20.11
CA HIS A 4 6.44 5.77 19.50
C HIS A 4 6.37 4.62 18.49
N PHE A 5 5.58 3.58 18.78
CA PHE A 5 5.52 2.38 17.97
C PHE A 5 4.32 2.36 17.03
N ARG A 6 3.42 3.36 17.12
CA ARG A 6 2.21 3.48 16.27
C ARG A 6 1.38 2.19 16.20
N GLN A 7 1.45 1.38 17.25
CA GLN A 7 0.70 0.15 17.39
C GLN A 7 0.34 -0.09 18.86
N ILE A 8 -0.84 -0.65 19.08
CA ILE A 8 -1.28 -1.19 20.36
C ILE A 8 -1.48 -2.68 20.16
N SER A 9 -0.65 -3.48 20.83
CA SER A 9 -0.89 -4.91 20.93
C SER A 9 -1.99 -5.14 21.96
N LEU A 10 -3.20 -5.47 21.49
CA LEU A 10 -4.29 -5.90 22.36
C LEU A 10 -3.90 -7.16 23.14
N VAL A 11 -3.13 -8.03 22.47
CA VAL A 11 -2.53 -9.22 23.07
C VAL A 11 -1.64 -8.85 24.26
N SER A 12 -0.85 -7.78 24.17
CA SER A 12 0.03 -7.36 25.28
C SER A 12 -0.74 -6.95 26.54
N LEU A 13 -1.99 -6.49 26.43
CA LEU A 13 -2.82 -6.12 27.59
C LEU A 13 -3.13 -7.34 28.47
N ILE A 14 -3.30 -8.51 27.85
CA ILE A 14 -3.66 -9.77 28.52
C ILE A 14 -2.42 -10.61 28.81
N ALA A 15 -1.47 -10.64 27.88
CA ALA A 15 -0.22 -11.39 28.03
C ALA A 15 0.66 -10.82 29.16
N ASN A 16 0.72 -9.50 29.33
CA ASN A 16 1.56 -8.88 30.36
C ASN A 16 1.15 -9.30 31.79
N PRO A 17 -0.13 -9.24 32.21
CA PRO A 17 -0.55 -9.78 33.50
C PRO A 17 -0.22 -11.25 33.72
N LEU A 18 -0.16 -12.06 32.66
CA LEU A 18 0.13 -13.49 32.74
C LEU A 18 1.64 -13.79 32.79
N ILE A 19 2.47 -12.98 32.15
CA ILE A 19 3.93 -13.15 32.06
C ILE A 19 4.64 -12.49 33.25
N LEU A 20 4.21 -11.28 33.64
CA LEU A 20 4.89 -10.46 34.66
C LEU A 20 5.09 -11.14 36.02
N PRO A 21 4.15 -11.96 36.55
CA PRO A 21 4.36 -12.65 37.83
C PRO A 21 5.51 -13.65 37.80
N VAL A 22 5.82 -14.21 36.63
CA VAL A 22 6.85 -15.25 36.44
C VAL A 22 8.21 -14.66 36.09
N GLN A 23 8.24 -13.43 35.55
CA GLN A 23 9.47 -12.77 35.08
C GLN A 23 10.57 -12.62 36.15
N PRO A 24 10.29 -12.26 37.42
CA PRO A 24 11.32 -12.18 38.45
C PRO A 24 12.01 -13.52 38.70
N ALA A 25 11.28 -14.63 38.68
CA ALA A 25 11.84 -15.96 38.86
C ALA A 25 12.77 -16.33 37.69
N VAL A 26 12.35 -16.03 36.46
CA VAL A 26 13.19 -16.21 35.26
C VAL A 26 14.49 -15.42 35.37
N MET A 27 14.40 -14.14 35.76
CA MET A 27 15.57 -13.26 35.87
C MET A 27 16.52 -13.69 36.98
N ILE A 28 16.00 -14.01 38.17
CA ILE A 28 16.83 -14.39 39.32
C ILE A 28 17.48 -15.75 39.11
N ILE A 29 16.69 -16.78 38.74
CA ILE A 29 17.19 -18.15 38.59
C ILE A 29 18.09 -18.25 37.34
N GLY A 30 17.72 -17.56 36.24
CA GLY A 30 18.57 -17.47 35.05
C GLY A 30 19.89 -16.73 35.34
N GLY A 31 19.85 -15.61 36.07
CA GLY A 31 21.03 -14.90 36.51
C GLY A 31 21.94 -15.74 37.42
N MET A 32 21.35 -16.49 38.36
CA MET A 32 22.09 -17.44 39.20
C MET A 32 22.69 -18.58 38.39
N ALA A 33 21.98 -19.11 37.39
CA ALA A 33 22.50 -20.16 36.52
C ALA A 33 23.74 -19.69 35.76
N VAL A 34 23.71 -18.48 35.20
CA VAL A 34 24.87 -17.85 34.55
C VAL A 34 26.00 -17.63 35.56
N GLY A 35 25.72 -17.00 36.70
CA GLY A 35 26.73 -16.72 37.73
C GLY A 35 27.42 -17.97 38.27
N LEU A 36 26.65 -19.03 38.54
CA LEU A 36 27.18 -20.30 39.00
C LEU A 36 27.93 -21.05 37.89
N SER A 37 27.49 -20.94 36.63
CA SER A 37 28.20 -21.56 35.50
C SER A 37 29.62 -21.02 35.31
N LEU A 38 29.84 -19.75 35.67
CA LEU A 38 31.16 -19.10 35.61
C LEU A 38 32.13 -19.59 36.70
N ILE A 39 31.61 -20.12 37.80
CA ILE A 39 32.43 -20.63 38.92
C ILE A 39 32.56 -22.16 38.82
N VAL A 40 31.43 -22.85 38.69
CA VAL A 40 31.34 -24.32 38.59
C VAL A 40 30.24 -24.66 37.59
N PHE A 41 30.66 -25.00 36.37
CA PHE A 41 29.76 -25.25 35.24
C PHE A 41 28.58 -26.21 35.55
N PRO A 42 28.79 -27.38 36.20
CA PRO A 42 27.69 -28.28 36.55
C PRO A 42 26.61 -27.66 37.45
N LEU A 43 26.96 -26.75 38.37
CA LEU A 43 25.99 -26.09 39.24
C LEU A 43 25.11 -25.10 38.46
N GLY A 44 25.69 -24.40 37.49
CA GLY A 44 24.94 -23.55 36.57
C GLY A 44 23.91 -24.34 35.78
N GLN A 45 24.28 -25.55 35.33
CA GLN A 45 23.39 -26.43 34.56
C GLN A 45 22.19 -26.93 35.38
N ILE A 46 22.42 -27.34 36.63
CA ILE A 46 21.34 -27.73 37.56
C ILE A 46 20.40 -26.55 37.80
N THR A 47 20.95 -25.35 38.01
CA THR A 47 20.16 -24.14 38.24
C THR A 47 19.36 -23.74 37.00
N ALA A 48 19.90 -23.95 35.80
CA ALA A 48 19.20 -23.71 34.53
C ALA A 48 17.99 -24.64 34.34
N TRP A 49 18.07 -25.90 34.77
CA TRP A 49 16.91 -26.82 34.76
C TRP A 49 15.77 -26.32 35.65
N ILE A 50 16.08 -25.62 36.75
CA ILE A 50 15.08 -25.02 37.63
C ILE A 50 14.43 -23.79 36.98
N ALA A 51 15.15 -23.04 36.14
CA ALA A 51 14.59 -21.90 35.40
C ALA A 51 13.66 -22.34 34.24
N LEU A 52 13.92 -23.52 33.68
CA LEU A 52 13.26 -24.07 32.50
C LEU A 52 11.72 -24.05 32.55
N PRO A 53 11.02 -24.49 33.61
CA PRO A 53 9.55 -24.43 33.66
C PRO A 53 9.00 -23.01 33.55
N PHE A 54 9.67 -22.02 34.13
CA PHE A 54 9.25 -20.61 34.09
C PHE A 54 9.44 -20.00 32.70
N VAL A 55 10.57 -20.31 32.05
CA VAL A 55 10.85 -19.89 30.67
C VAL A 55 9.86 -20.54 29.70
N SER A 56 9.64 -21.85 29.83
CA SER A 56 8.68 -22.59 29.00
C SER A 56 7.26 -22.07 29.15
N TYR A 57 6.84 -21.72 30.37
CA TYR A 57 5.54 -21.07 30.61
C TYR A 57 5.43 -19.75 29.85
N THR A 58 6.43 -18.87 29.96
CA THR A 58 6.43 -17.59 29.23
C THR A 58 6.35 -17.80 27.72
N ILE A 59 7.09 -18.76 27.16
CA ILE A 59 7.07 -19.09 25.73
C ILE A 59 5.68 -19.60 25.33
N GLN A 60 5.08 -20.53 26.08
CA GLN A 60 3.76 -21.06 25.79
C GLN A 60 2.68 -19.98 25.81
N VAL A 61 2.74 -19.05 26.77
CA VAL A 61 1.81 -17.92 26.82
C VAL A 61 1.97 -17.05 25.58
N VAL A 62 3.20 -16.73 25.16
CA VAL A 62 3.46 -15.93 23.94
C VAL A 62 2.98 -16.66 22.68
N GLU A 63 3.28 -17.96 22.54
CA GLU A 63 2.85 -18.77 21.39
C GLU A 63 1.33 -18.93 21.32
N LEU A 64 0.66 -19.08 22.46
CA LEU A 64 -0.80 -19.16 22.53
C LEU A 64 -1.44 -17.90 21.95
N PHE A 65 -0.91 -16.73 22.30
CA PHE A 65 -1.44 -15.46 21.80
C PHE A 65 -0.95 -15.09 20.39
N ASN A 66 0.16 -15.64 19.92
CA ASN A 66 0.62 -15.45 18.54
C ASN A 66 -0.30 -16.14 17.50
N ARG A 67 -1.13 -17.09 17.95
CA ARG A 67 -2.14 -17.76 17.11
C ARG A 67 -3.41 -16.92 16.89
N ILE A 68 -3.57 -15.79 17.57
CA ILE A 68 -4.76 -14.93 17.43
C ILE A 68 -4.53 -13.96 16.25
N PRO A 69 -5.27 -14.10 15.13
CA PRO A 69 -5.20 -13.12 14.05
C PRO A 69 -5.70 -11.75 14.54
N HIS A 70 -5.05 -10.66 14.10
CA HIS A 70 -5.33 -9.27 14.49
C HIS A 70 -4.95 -8.85 15.93
N GLY A 71 -3.97 -9.52 16.56
CA GLY A 71 -3.52 -9.20 17.93
C GLY A 71 -2.85 -7.82 18.12
N THR A 72 -2.60 -7.09 17.03
CA THR A 72 -2.03 -5.75 17.00
C THR A 72 -2.89 -4.81 16.16
N ILE A 73 -3.33 -3.72 16.79
CA ILE A 73 -3.98 -2.60 16.09
C ILE A 73 -2.90 -1.57 15.79
N GLN A 74 -2.66 -1.29 14.52
CA GLN A 74 -1.81 -0.16 14.14
C GLN A 74 -2.63 1.13 14.30
N LEU A 75 -2.12 2.07 15.09
CA LEU A 75 -2.71 3.40 15.19
C LEU A 75 -1.95 4.29 14.23
N GLY A 76 -2.67 5.06 13.41
CA GLY A 76 -2.06 6.03 12.50
C GLY A 76 -1.28 7.14 13.22
N ASN A 77 -1.23 8.34 12.64
CA ASN A 77 -0.53 9.46 13.27
C ASN A 77 -1.18 9.84 14.62
N PHE A 78 -0.57 9.38 15.71
CA PHE A 78 -1.06 9.61 17.06
C PHE A 78 -0.58 10.97 17.56
N SER A 79 -1.49 11.95 17.63
CA SER A 79 -1.16 13.29 18.10
C SER A 79 -0.74 13.26 19.57
N ILE A 80 0.38 13.92 19.88
CA ILE A 80 0.88 14.06 21.26
C ILE A 80 -0.15 14.74 22.16
N TRP A 81 -0.97 15.64 21.57
CA TRP A 81 -2.06 16.32 22.26
C TRP A 81 -3.14 15.37 22.76
N PHE A 82 -3.43 14.30 22.02
CA PHE A 82 -4.39 13.29 22.45
C PHE A 82 -3.90 12.55 23.70
N ALA A 83 -2.60 12.21 23.76
CA ALA A 83 -2.01 11.60 24.95
C ALA A 83 -2.05 12.55 26.16
N VAL A 84 -1.73 13.83 25.95
CA VAL A 84 -1.81 14.86 27.01
C VAL A 84 -3.24 15.00 27.53
N ILE A 85 -4.23 15.14 26.65
CA ILE A 85 -5.65 15.24 27.03
C ILE A 85 -6.09 13.98 27.80
N PHE A 86 -5.72 12.79 27.32
CA PHE A 86 -6.05 11.53 27.98
C PHE A 86 -5.50 11.48 29.41
N TYR A 87 -4.22 11.85 29.61
CA TYR A 87 -3.62 11.88 30.95
C TYR A 87 -4.19 12.98 31.84
N VAL A 88 -4.52 14.16 31.30
CA VAL A 88 -5.18 15.23 32.05
C VAL A 88 -6.56 14.78 32.53
N VAL A 89 -7.34 14.11 31.67
CA VAL A 89 -8.65 13.54 32.04
C VAL A 89 -8.48 12.43 33.07
N LEU A 90 -7.54 11.50 32.88
CA LEU A 90 -7.26 10.41 33.81
C LEU A 90 -6.84 10.94 35.19
N LEU A 91 -5.93 11.90 35.24
CA LEU A 91 -5.47 12.55 36.47
C LEU A 91 -6.59 13.38 37.10
N GLY A 92 -7.38 14.09 36.30
CA GLY A 92 -8.56 14.82 36.77
C GLY A 92 -9.60 13.90 37.42
N ILE A 93 -9.83 12.70 36.87
CA ILE A 93 -10.72 11.68 37.46
C ILE A 93 -10.10 11.06 38.72
N THR A 94 -8.79 10.80 38.71
CA THR A 94 -8.09 10.12 39.81
C THR A 94 -7.92 11.03 41.03
N PHE A 95 -7.46 12.27 40.82
CA PHE A 95 -7.20 13.25 41.88
C PHE A 95 -8.42 14.12 42.21
N GLY A 96 -9.33 14.35 41.26
CA GLY A 96 -10.61 15.02 41.48
C GLY A 96 -11.70 14.13 42.08
N SER A 97 -11.35 12.89 42.45
CA SER A 97 -12.33 11.89 42.92
C SER A 97 -13.09 12.34 44.17
N SER A 98 -12.57 13.21 45.03
CA SER A 98 -13.29 13.73 46.21
C SER A 98 -14.38 14.75 45.86
N SER A 99 -14.14 15.65 44.92
CA SER A 99 -15.13 16.63 44.41
C SER A 99 -16.14 16.00 43.45
N ILE A 100 -15.72 14.98 42.69
CA ILE A 100 -16.62 14.17 41.86
C ILE A 100 -17.53 13.31 42.75
N ARG A 101 -17.01 12.76 43.85
CA ARG A 101 -17.76 11.90 44.80
C ARG A 101 -18.80 12.66 45.63
N SER A 102 -18.61 13.94 45.91
CA SER A 102 -19.62 14.81 46.57
C SER A 102 -20.73 15.26 45.62
N TRP A 103 -20.43 15.45 44.33
CA TRP A 103 -21.44 15.61 43.27
C TRP A 103 -22.21 14.30 43.00
N PHE A 104 -21.54 13.14 43.13
CA PHE A 104 -22.10 11.79 42.95
C PHE A 104 -23.10 11.35 44.04
N SER A 105 -22.98 11.84 45.28
CA SER A 105 -23.78 11.33 46.41
C SER A 105 -25.16 11.98 46.55
N SER A 106 -25.37 13.19 46.01
CA SER A 106 -26.65 13.91 46.14
C SER A 106 -27.71 13.54 45.09
N ASN A 107 -27.33 12.93 43.95
CA ASN A 107 -28.30 12.72 42.86
C ASN A 107 -28.04 11.47 41.99
N LYS A 108 -27.98 10.29 42.64
CA LYS A 108 -27.72 8.97 42.01
C LYS A 108 -28.55 8.70 40.74
N ASN A 109 -29.79 9.22 40.66
CA ASN A 109 -30.64 9.09 39.47
C ASN A 109 -30.19 9.96 38.29
N ARG A 110 -29.79 11.22 38.50
CA ARG A 110 -29.26 12.06 37.39
C ARG A 110 -27.95 11.50 36.85
N LEU A 111 -27.13 10.93 37.72
CA LEU A 111 -25.83 10.41 37.31
C LEU A 111 -25.94 9.11 36.52
N ARG A 112 -26.86 8.20 36.90
CA ARG A 112 -27.24 7.06 36.06
C ARG A 112 -27.74 7.50 34.69
N VAL A 113 -28.58 8.54 34.63
CA VAL A 113 -29.07 9.10 33.35
C VAL A 113 -27.93 9.69 32.51
N ILE A 114 -26.97 10.41 33.12
CA ILE A 114 -25.82 10.97 32.41
C ILE A 114 -24.89 9.86 31.89
N LEU A 115 -24.62 8.83 32.68
CA LEU A 115 -23.80 7.69 32.25
C LEU A 115 -24.47 6.87 31.15
N LEU A 116 -25.79 6.66 31.25
CA LEU A 116 -26.57 6.01 30.19
C LEU A 116 -26.62 6.87 28.91
N ALA A 117 -26.77 8.19 29.04
CA ALA A 117 -26.74 9.11 27.91
C ALA A 117 -25.34 9.19 27.26
N ALA A 118 -24.27 9.17 28.05
CA ALA A 118 -22.89 9.13 27.56
C ALA A 118 -22.58 7.79 26.88
N GLY A 119 -23.04 6.67 27.46
CA GLY A 119 -22.91 5.34 26.86
C GLY A 119 -23.70 5.22 25.56
N LEU A 120 -24.93 5.75 25.51
CA LEU A 120 -25.73 5.80 24.30
C LEU A 120 -25.13 6.73 23.24
N GLY A 121 -24.61 7.89 23.66
CA GLY A 121 -23.89 8.82 22.78
C GLY A 121 -22.61 8.21 22.21
N PHE A 122 -21.87 7.44 23.01
CA PHE A 122 -20.71 6.69 22.55
C PHE A 122 -21.10 5.57 21.57
N LEU A 123 -22.17 4.81 21.86
CA LEU A 123 -22.70 3.81 20.94
C LEU A 123 -23.17 4.42 19.61
N LEU A 124 -23.88 5.56 19.65
CA LEU A 124 -24.30 6.28 18.45
C LEU A 124 -23.10 6.84 17.67
N LEU A 125 -22.07 7.33 18.35
CA LEU A 125 -20.83 7.77 17.72
C LEU A 125 -20.11 6.60 17.05
N CYS A 126 -19.95 5.47 17.74
CA CYS A 126 -19.35 4.26 17.17
C CYS A 126 -20.17 3.73 15.99
N ALA A 127 -21.51 3.72 16.09
CA ALA A 127 -22.39 3.34 15.00
C ALA A 127 -22.27 4.31 13.81
N SER A 128 -22.20 5.62 14.06
CA SER A 128 -22.01 6.64 13.03
C SER A 128 -20.66 6.50 12.33
N LEU A 129 -19.57 6.27 13.08
CA LEU A 129 -18.24 6.06 12.52
C LEU A 129 -18.18 4.75 11.71
N ALA A 130 -18.78 3.67 12.21
CA ALA A 130 -18.88 2.40 11.49
C ALA A 130 -19.70 2.55 10.20
N TRP A 131 -20.79 3.33 10.23
CA TRP A 131 -21.63 3.56 9.06
C TRP A 131 -21.00 4.52 8.05
N ARG A 132 -20.15 5.47 8.48
CA ARG A 132 -19.35 6.30 7.56
C ARG A 132 -18.30 5.49 6.81
N ASP A 133 -17.70 4.48 7.44
CA ASP A 133 -16.74 3.58 6.79
C ASP A 133 -17.47 2.65 5.80
N ALA A 134 -18.62 2.09 6.23
CA ALA A 134 -19.45 1.22 5.40
C ALA A 134 -20.16 1.94 4.24
N LEU A 135 -20.44 3.25 4.37
CA LEU A 135 -20.97 4.12 3.31
C LEU A 135 -19.89 5.05 2.73
N SER A 136 -18.60 4.77 2.95
CA SER A 136 -17.57 5.55 2.28
C SER A 136 -17.63 5.21 0.79
N GLU A 137 -18.44 5.96 0.06
CA GLU A 137 -18.22 6.13 -1.37
C GLU A 137 -16.79 6.67 -1.51
N GLY A 138 -16.01 6.10 -2.44
CA GLY A 138 -14.67 6.61 -2.73
C GLY A 138 -14.68 8.12 -2.89
N ASP A 139 -13.55 8.78 -2.64
CA ASP A 139 -13.41 10.24 -2.60
C ASP A 139 -13.64 10.95 -3.97
N GLY A 140 -14.17 10.20 -4.94
CA GLY A 140 -14.50 10.66 -6.27
C GLY A 140 -13.30 10.70 -7.20
N HIS A 141 -12.12 10.26 -6.76
CA HIS A 141 -10.88 10.27 -7.55
C HIS A 141 -10.37 8.85 -7.78
N LEU A 142 -9.58 8.70 -8.85
CA LEU A 142 -8.84 7.47 -9.10
C LEU A 142 -7.41 7.67 -8.56
N HIS A 143 -7.00 6.81 -7.65
CA HIS A 143 -5.64 6.81 -7.11
C HIS A 143 -4.89 5.58 -7.56
N ILE A 144 -3.70 5.77 -8.12
CA ILE A 144 -2.81 4.71 -8.56
C ILE A 144 -1.47 4.90 -7.86
N THR A 145 -1.09 3.96 -6.99
CA THR A 145 0.20 3.98 -6.30
C THR A 145 1.10 2.86 -6.80
N PHE A 146 2.28 3.22 -7.29
CA PHE A 146 3.41 2.34 -7.57
C PHE A 146 4.27 2.21 -6.32
N PHE A 147 4.47 0.99 -5.82
CA PHE A 147 5.24 0.78 -4.61
C PHE A 147 6.75 0.61 -4.88
N ASP A 148 7.57 1.19 -4.00
CA ASP A 148 9.01 0.89 -3.92
C ASP A 148 9.22 -0.43 -3.16
N ILE A 149 9.12 -1.55 -3.89
CA ILE A 149 9.28 -2.90 -3.33
C ILE A 149 10.32 -3.75 -4.04
N GLY A 150 11.13 -3.15 -4.90
CA GLY A 150 12.11 -3.83 -5.74
C GLY A 150 11.96 -3.42 -7.22
N SER A 151 12.48 -4.26 -8.11
CA SER A 151 12.40 -4.04 -9.56
C SER A 151 11.19 -4.70 -10.23
N ALA A 152 10.32 -5.33 -9.45
CA ALA A 152 9.06 -5.88 -9.93
C ALA A 152 7.88 -4.98 -9.54
N ASN A 153 6.76 -5.18 -10.18
CA ASN A 153 5.60 -4.32 -10.03
C ASN A 153 4.75 -4.74 -8.82
N ALA A 154 4.32 -3.74 -8.04
CA ALA A 154 3.09 -3.83 -7.27
C ALA A 154 2.42 -2.47 -7.28
N ILE A 155 1.19 -2.46 -7.76
CA ILE A 155 0.44 -1.24 -8.03
C ILE A 155 -0.90 -1.34 -7.31
N LEU A 156 -1.17 -0.42 -6.40
CA LEU A 156 -2.47 -0.29 -5.76
C LEU A 156 -3.31 0.72 -6.52
N VAL A 157 -4.47 0.31 -7.01
CA VAL A 157 -5.48 1.15 -7.64
C VAL A 157 -6.67 1.27 -6.69
N GLN A 158 -6.95 2.49 -6.23
CA GLN A 158 -8.15 2.81 -5.45
C GLN A 158 -9.11 3.57 -6.35
N THR A 159 -10.28 2.99 -6.58
CA THR A 159 -11.20 3.46 -7.61
C THR A 159 -12.05 4.63 -7.09
N PRO A 160 -12.62 5.46 -7.98
CA PRO A 160 -13.57 6.51 -7.58
C PRO A 160 -14.80 5.98 -6.84
N ALA A 161 -15.10 4.68 -7.00
CA ALA A 161 -16.17 3.98 -6.30
C ALA A 161 -15.78 3.44 -4.92
N GLY A 162 -14.50 3.57 -4.52
CA GLY A 162 -13.97 3.10 -3.23
C GLY A 162 -13.45 1.66 -3.25
N ARG A 163 -13.37 1.02 -4.42
CA ARG A 163 -12.82 -0.33 -4.56
C ARG A 163 -11.29 -0.28 -4.50
N SER A 164 -10.67 -1.34 -3.99
CA SER A 164 -9.22 -1.51 -3.93
C SER A 164 -8.79 -2.67 -4.81
N VAL A 165 -7.98 -2.38 -5.82
CA VAL A 165 -7.42 -3.35 -6.76
C VAL A 165 -5.91 -3.37 -6.62
N LEU A 166 -5.33 -4.55 -6.46
CA LEU A 166 -3.88 -4.72 -6.43
C LEU A 166 -3.43 -5.42 -7.70
N ILE A 167 -2.52 -4.81 -8.46
CA ILE A 167 -1.89 -5.41 -9.64
C ILE A 167 -0.50 -5.91 -9.24
N ASN A 168 -0.25 -7.21 -9.46
CA ASN A 168 0.93 -7.95 -9.02
C ASN A 168 1.18 -7.83 -7.51
N GLY A 169 2.34 -8.28 -7.02
CA GLY A 169 2.72 -8.20 -5.60
C GLY A 169 4.21 -7.99 -5.35
N GLY A 170 5.03 -8.01 -6.40
CA GLY A 170 6.47 -8.00 -6.29
C GLY A 170 7.05 -9.14 -5.42
N PRO A 171 8.32 -9.02 -5.02
CA PRO A 171 9.07 -10.16 -4.47
C PRO A 171 8.96 -10.26 -2.94
N SER A 172 8.55 -9.19 -2.26
CA SER A 172 8.62 -9.08 -0.79
C SER A 172 7.24 -8.87 -0.16
N SER A 173 6.71 -9.94 0.44
CA SER A 173 5.47 -9.89 1.23
C SER A 173 5.54 -8.92 2.42
N ILE A 174 6.72 -8.74 3.03
CA ILE A 174 6.91 -7.81 4.15
C ILE A 174 6.77 -6.37 3.67
N ARG A 175 7.51 -5.97 2.63
CA ARG A 175 7.46 -4.59 2.10
C ARG A 175 6.11 -4.25 1.50
N LEU A 176 5.49 -5.21 0.80
CA LEU A 176 4.15 -5.04 0.25
C LEU A 176 3.11 -4.87 1.37
N SER A 177 3.14 -5.74 2.39
CA SER A 177 2.21 -5.66 3.52
C SER A 177 2.37 -4.36 4.33
N GLU A 178 3.58 -3.84 4.43
CA GLU A 178 3.85 -2.54 5.05
C GLU A 178 3.27 -1.39 4.20
N SER A 179 3.52 -1.42 2.90
CA SER A 179 3.04 -0.39 1.96
C SER A 179 1.51 -0.33 1.88
N LEU A 180 0.86 -1.49 1.87
CA LEU A 180 -0.60 -1.62 1.91
C LEU A 180 -1.18 -1.22 3.26
N GLY A 181 -0.54 -1.59 4.37
CA GLY A 181 -1.00 -1.24 5.72
C GLY A 181 -1.03 0.26 6.00
N ARG A 182 -0.26 1.06 5.24
CA ARG A 182 -0.29 2.53 5.31
C ARG A 182 -1.42 3.17 4.48
N ARG A 183 -2.04 2.44 3.55
CA ARG A 183 -2.99 2.97 2.56
C ARG A 183 -4.37 2.36 2.60
N LEU A 184 -4.48 1.09 2.98
CA LEU A 184 -5.76 0.43 3.16
C LEU A 184 -6.37 0.74 4.54
N PRO A 185 -7.71 0.75 4.67
CA PRO A 185 -8.38 0.93 5.95
C PRO A 185 -7.95 -0.11 6.99
N LEU A 186 -7.76 0.35 8.24
CA LEU A 186 -7.23 -0.46 9.34
C LEU A 186 -8.10 -1.66 9.74
N LEU A 187 -9.41 -1.59 9.49
CA LEU A 187 -10.40 -2.56 9.99
C LEU A 187 -10.93 -3.50 8.89
N HIS A 188 -10.78 -3.13 7.61
CA HIS A 188 -11.37 -3.83 6.47
C HIS A 188 -10.47 -3.78 5.22
N GLY A 189 -9.15 -4.01 5.37
CA GLY A 189 -8.23 -4.12 4.24
C GLY A 189 -8.53 -5.35 3.38
N ARG A 190 -9.61 -5.31 2.62
CA ARG A 190 -9.96 -6.30 1.60
C ARG A 190 -9.57 -5.75 0.24
N LEU A 191 -9.21 -6.66 -0.65
CA LEU A 191 -8.95 -6.34 -2.04
C LEU A 191 -10.16 -6.83 -2.83
N ASP A 192 -10.87 -5.94 -3.51
CA ASP A 192 -11.96 -6.32 -4.40
C ASP A 192 -11.41 -7.20 -5.53
N TRP A 193 -10.26 -6.80 -6.07
CA TRP A 193 -9.56 -7.54 -7.10
C TRP A 193 -8.06 -7.63 -6.82
N VAL A 194 -7.49 -8.81 -7.10
CA VAL A 194 -6.06 -8.95 -7.33
C VAL A 194 -5.85 -9.31 -8.79
N ILE A 195 -5.08 -8.50 -9.50
CA ILE A 195 -4.76 -8.71 -10.90
C ILE A 195 -3.35 -9.28 -10.97
N VAL A 196 -3.22 -10.48 -11.54
CA VAL A 196 -1.93 -11.03 -11.95
C VAL A 196 -1.68 -10.56 -13.38
N GLY A 197 -1.00 -9.42 -13.50
CA GLY A 197 -0.62 -8.85 -14.77
C GLY A 197 0.55 -9.60 -15.40
N SER A 198 1.52 -10.04 -14.58
CA SER A 198 2.68 -10.82 -15.02
C SER A 198 2.83 -12.10 -14.20
N THR A 199 3.21 -13.20 -14.86
CA THR A 199 3.47 -14.50 -14.21
C THR A 199 4.94 -14.69 -13.82
N GLY A 200 5.74 -13.63 -13.91
CA GLY A 200 7.14 -13.61 -13.46
C GLY A 200 7.28 -13.95 -11.98
N GLN A 201 8.34 -14.67 -11.61
CA GLN A 201 8.56 -15.10 -10.22
C GLN A 201 8.54 -13.92 -9.25
N ASP A 202 9.33 -12.89 -9.55
CA ASP A 202 9.49 -11.73 -8.68
C ASP A 202 8.30 -10.78 -8.72
N GLU A 203 7.35 -10.97 -9.65
CA GLU A 203 6.13 -10.16 -9.78
C GLU A 203 5.03 -10.62 -8.82
N ILE A 204 4.98 -11.90 -8.45
CA ILE A 204 3.85 -12.46 -7.68
C ILE A 204 4.23 -13.28 -6.45
N SER A 205 5.54 -13.45 -6.17
CA SER A 205 6.01 -14.23 -5.01
C SER A 205 5.45 -13.76 -3.66
N ALA A 206 5.12 -12.48 -3.53
CA ALA A 206 4.52 -11.93 -2.31
C ALA A 206 3.06 -12.32 -2.09
N LEU A 207 2.31 -12.62 -3.16
CA LEU A 207 0.85 -12.70 -3.13
C LEU A 207 0.29 -13.80 -2.21
N PRO A 208 0.79 -15.06 -2.19
CA PRO A 208 0.20 -16.10 -1.35
C PRO A 208 0.17 -15.72 0.14
N ARG A 209 1.27 -15.16 0.66
CA ARG A 209 1.34 -14.70 2.06
C ARG A 209 0.56 -13.41 2.29
N LEU A 210 0.47 -12.55 1.29
CA LEU A 210 -0.31 -11.32 1.39
C LEU A 210 -1.80 -11.64 1.53
N LEU A 211 -2.31 -12.56 0.71
CA LEU A 211 -3.72 -12.90 0.65
C LEU A 211 -4.25 -13.57 1.94
N GLU A 212 -3.37 -14.16 2.76
CA GLU A 212 -3.71 -14.59 4.13
C GLU A 212 -4.09 -13.40 5.04
N ARG A 213 -3.52 -12.22 4.81
CA ARG A 213 -3.73 -11.00 5.60
C ARG A 213 -4.73 -10.05 4.97
N TYR A 214 -4.69 -9.89 3.65
CA TYR A 214 -5.55 -9.02 2.86
C TYR A 214 -6.28 -9.91 1.83
N PRO A 215 -7.38 -10.57 2.22
CA PRO A 215 -8.08 -11.49 1.34
C PRO A 215 -8.64 -10.75 0.12
N ALA A 216 -8.53 -11.39 -1.04
CA ALA A 216 -9.10 -10.92 -2.30
C ALA A 216 -10.49 -11.52 -2.51
N GLU A 217 -11.45 -10.73 -2.99
CA GLU A 217 -12.76 -11.26 -3.37
C GLU A 217 -12.68 -12.06 -4.67
N GLN A 218 -11.92 -11.55 -5.64
CA GLN A 218 -11.71 -12.20 -6.94
C GLN A 218 -10.30 -11.93 -7.48
N VAL A 219 -9.82 -12.83 -8.34
CA VAL A 219 -8.54 -12.70 -9.04
C VAL A 219 -8.78 -12.59 -10.53
N PHE A 220 -8.13 -11.62 -11.17
CA PHE A 220 -8.08 -11.48 -12.62
C PHE A 220 -6.68 -11.84 -13.11
N TRP A 221 -6.56 -12.89 -13.92
CA TRP A 221 -5.28 -13.53 -14.21
C TRP A 221 -4.90 -13.44 -15.69
N SER A 222 -3.79 -12.77 -16.00
CA SER A 222 -3.18 -12.77 -17.33
C SER A 222 -1.95 -13.66 -17.38
N GLY A 223 -1.82 -14.43 -18.46
CA GLY A 223 -0.69 -15.32 -18.73
C GLY A 223 -0.79 -16.71 -18.10
N ASN A 224 0.31 -17.48 -18.15
CA ASN A 224 0.29 -18.90 -17.82
C ASN A 224 0.50 -19.17 -16.32
N THR A 225 -0.47 -19.83 -15.68
CA THR A 225 -0.41 -20.24 -14.26
C THR A 225 0.75 -21.18 -13.89
N GLN A 226 1.42 -21.76 -14.89
CA GLN A 226 2.54 -22.68 -14.73
C GLN A 226 3.88 -22.08 -15.19
N ALA A 227 3.92 -20.79 -15.52
CA ALA A 227 5.12 -20.11 -16.05
C ALA A 227 6.28 -20.06 -15.05
N SER A 228 5.99 -20.11 -13.75
CA SER A 228 6.97 -19.96 -12.67
C SER A 228 6.56 -20.77 -11.43
N PRO A 229 7.50 -21.10 -10.52
CA PRO A 229 7.16 -21.69 -9.23
C PRO A 229 6.16 -20.83 -8.42
N ALA A 230 6.30 -19.51 -8.43
CA ALA A 230 5.38 -18.59 -7.75
C ALA A 230 3.98 -18.59 -8.36
N SER A 231 3.86 -18.61 -9.69
CA SER A 231 2.54 -18.69 -10.35
C SER A 231 1.82 -19.99 -10.01
N ARG A 232 2.54 -21.12 -10.03
CA ARG A 232 1.99 -22.41 -9.63
C ARG A 232 1.53 -22.40 -8.17
N GLN A 233 2.38 -21.92 -7.27
CA GLN A 233 2.06 -21.83 -5.85
C GLN A 233 0.85 -20.94 -5.59
N LEU A 234 0.76 -19.80 -6.27
CA LEU A 234 -0.37 -18.90 -6.14
C LEU A 234 -1.66 -19.52 -6.69
N ALA A 235 -1.62 -20.16 -7.86
CA ALA A 235 -2.78 -20.84 -8.43
C ALA A 235 -3.29 -21.99 -7.54
N GLU A 236 -2.38 -22.79 -6.96
CA GLU A 236 -2.71 -23.83 -5.99
C GLU A 236 -3.32 -23.24 -4.71
N TRP A 237 -2.76 -22.14 -4.21
CA TRP A 237 -3.29 -21.44 -3.02
C TRP A 237 -4.70 -20.92 -3.27
N LEU A 238 -4.95 -20.27 -4.42
CA LEU A 238 -6.26 -19.75 -4.80
C LEU A 238 -7.30 -20.86 -4.91
N ALA A 239 -6.93 -21.99 -5.53
CA ALA A 239 -7.78 -23.17 -5.64
C ALA A 239 -8.11 -23.77 -4.26
N ALA A 240 -7.12 -23.89 -3.38
CA ALA A 240 -7.31 -24.42 -2.02
C ALA A 240 -8.24 -23.55 -1.16
N HIS A 241 -8.24 -22.24 -1.38
CA HIS A 241 -9.07 -21.28 -0.65
C HIS A 241 -10.37 -20.92 -1.38
N SER A 242 -10.66 -21.55 -2.52
CA SER A 242 -11.85 -21.29 -3.34
C SER A 242 -12.03 -19.81 -3.72
N VAL A 243 -10.93 -19.10 -3.96
CA VAL A 243 -10.98 -17.72 -4.44
C VAL A 243 -11.32 -17.74 -5.94
N PRO A 244 -12.41 -17.07 -6.38
CA PRO A 244 -12.77 -17.00 -7.78
C PRO A 244 -11.63 -16.40 -8.62
N MET A 245 -11.32 -17.07 -9.72
CA MET A 245 -10.28 -16.65 -10.66
C MET A 245 -10.88 -16.57 -12.06
N VAL A 246 -10.71 -15.41 -12.69
CA VAL A 246 -11.14 -15.12 -14.06
C VAL A 246 -9.89 -14.91 -14.90
N PHE A 247 -9.77 -15.62 -16.02
CA PHE A 247 -8.67 -15.40 -16.95
C PHE A 247 -8.91 -14.16 -17.79
N ALA A 248 -7.85 -13.38 -17.99
CA ALA A 248 -7.83 -12.19 -18.81
C ALA A 248 -7.72 -12.59 -20.29
N GLU A 249 -8.63 -12.07 -21.10
CA GLU A 249 -8.62 -12.21 -22.56
C GLU A 249 -8.51 -10.84 -23.22
N LYS A 250 -7.91 -10.78 -24.41
CA LYS A 250 -7.81 -9.56 -25.20
C LYS A 250 -9.16 -8.86 -25.39
N GLY A 251 -9.19 -7.55 -25.15
CA GLY A 251 -10.37 -6.70 -25.24
C GLY A 251 -11.34 -6.84 -24.06
N GLN A 252 -11.06 -7.72 -23.10
CA GLN A 252 -11.87 -7.84 -21.89
C GLN A 252 -11.69 -6.60 -21.02
N ARG A 253 -12.80 -6.07 -20.51
CA ARG A 253 -12.85 -4.91 -19.62
C ARG A 253 -13.37 -5.32 -18.24
N LEU A 254 -12.58 -5.02 -17.22
CA LEU A 254 -12.97 -5.14 -15.81
C LEU A 254 -13.52 -3.80 -15.32
N ASP A 255 -14.80 -3.79 -14.92
CA ASP A 255 -15.47 -2.59 -14.40
C ASP A 255 -15.04 -2.28 -12.96
N LEU A 256 -14.43 -1.10 -12.77
CA LEU A 256 -13.98 -0.57 -11.49
C LEU A 256 -15.01 0.33 -10.79
N GLY A 257 -16.14 0.60 -11.46
CA GLY A 257 -17.22 1.48 -11.03
C GLY A 257 -17.00 2.94 -11.46
N LYS A 258 -18.10 3.70 -11.56
CA LYS A 258 -18.11 5.12 -11.97
C LYS A 258 -17.38 5.37 -13.32
N GLU A 259 -17.59 4.49 -14.29
CA GLU A 259 -16.99 4.57 -15.65
C GLU A 259 -15.47 4.37 -15.70
N ALA A 260 -14.86 3.87 -14.62
CA ALA A 260 -13.46 3.45 -14.62
C ALA A 260 -13.35 1.97 -15.03
N PHE A 261 -12.38 1.65 -15.88
CA PHE A 261 -12.17 0.30 -16.40
C PHE A 261 -10.69 -0.09 -16.39
N ILE A 262 -10.43 -1.39 -16.28
CA ILE A 262 -9.16 -2.00 -16.66
C ILE A 262 -9.41 -2.84 -17.91
N GLU A 263 -8.83 -2.44 -19.03
CA GLU A 263 -8.87 -3.17 -20.29
C GLU A 263 -7.60 -3.99 -20.49
N VAL A 264 -7.76 -5.19 -21.03
CA VAL A 264 -6.64 -6.04 -21.47
C VAL A 264 -6.39 -5.75 -22.95
N LEU A 265 -5.32 -5.01 -23.26
CA LEU A 265 -4.98 -4.65 -24.64
C LEU A 265 -4.47 -5.86 -25.43
N ASP A 266 -3.64 -6.69 -24.79
CA ASP A 266 -3.14 -7.96 -25.31
C ASP A 266 -2.60 -8.80 -24.14
N GLU A 267 -2.50 -10.10 -24.36
CA GLU A 267 -2.14 -11.13 -23.41
C GLU A 267 -1.10 -12.08 -24.04
N GLY A 268 -0.25 -12.66 -23.21
CA GLY A 268 0.80 -13.55 -23.66
C GLY A 268 1.23 -14.52 -22.56
N PRO A 269 2.17 -15.44 -22.86
CA PRO A 269 2.59 -16.46 -21.89
C PRO A 269 3.15 -15.89 -20.58
N ARG A 270 3.77 -14.71 -20.65
CA ARG A 270 4.39 -14.01 -19.50
C ARG A 270 3.44 -13.10 -18.72
N GLY A 271 2.27 -12.77 -19.26
CA GLY A 271 1.42 -11.72 -18.68
C GLY A 271 0.56 -11.02 -19.71
N GLY A 272 0.41 -9.70 -19.60
CA GLY A 272 -0.37 -8.91 -20.55
C GLY A 272 -0.13 -7.40 -20.43
N VAL A 273 -0.62 -6.67 -21.41
CA VAL A 273 -0.67 -5.21 -21.40
C VAL A 273 -2.04 -4.78 -20.91
N LEU A 274 -2.07 -4.11 -19.77
CA LEU A 274 -3.29 -3.59 -19.16
C LEU A 274 -3.38 -2.08 -19.40
N MET A 275 -4.59 -1.57 -19.59
CA MET A 275 -4.86 -0.14 -19.64
C MET A 275 -5.91 0.21 -18.60
N ILE A 276 -5.58 1.14 -17.71
CA ILE A 276 -6.56 1.77 -16.82
C ILE A 276 -7.11 2.99 -17.55
N GLU A 277 -8.41 3.03 -17.77
CA GLU A 277 -9.11 4.14 -18.42
C GLU A 277 -10.19 4.68 -17.50
N TRP A 278 -10.22 6.00 -17.31
CA TRP A 278 -11.31 6.68 -16.62
C TRP A 278 -11.52 8.08 -17.19
N LYS A 279 -12.67 8.29 -17.85
CA LYS A 279 -12.93 9.49 -18.66
C LYS A 279 -11.81 9.72 -19.68
N ASP A 280 -11.13 10.86 -19.63
CA ASP A 280 -10.03 11.20 -20.55
C ASP A 280 -8.67 10.70 -20.06
N PHE A 281 -8.58 10.18 -18.83
CA PHE A 281 -7.33 9.69 -18.26
C PHE A 281 -7.01 8.26 -18.70
N ARG A 282 -5.79 8.03 -19.18
CA ARG A 282 -5.28 6.72 -19.60
C ARG A 282 -3.91 6.41 -19.04
N LEU A 283 -3.80 5.24 -18.39
CA LEU A 283 -2.54 4.68 -17.90
C LEU A 283 -2.30 3.31 -18.53
N VAL A 284 -1.14 3.13 -19.17
CA VAL A 284 -0.74 1.86 -19.80
C VAL A 284 0.28 1.13 -18.93
N LEU A 285 0.02 -0.15 -18.68
CA LEU A 285 0.77 -1.05 -17.80
C LEU A 285 1.21 -2.31 -18.56
N PRO A 286 2.41 -2.31 -19.19
CA PRO A 286 2.96 -3.46 -19.90
C PRO A 286 3.55 -4.50 -18.91
N THR A 287 2.69 -5.08 -18.07
CA THR A 287 3.09 -6.04 -17.03
C THR A 287 3.27 -7.44 -17.62
N GLY A 288 4.49 -7.84 -17.98
CA GLY A 288 4.74 -9.19 -18.51
C GLY A 288 4.64 -9.29 -20.03
N VAL A 289 5.16 -8.27 -20.72
CA VAL A 289 5.29 -8.22 -22.18
C VAL A 289 6.43 -9.09 -22.71
N ASP A 290 6.28 -9.51 -23.95
CA ASP A 290 7.33 -10.05 -24.80
C ASP A 290 7.31 -9.38 -26.18
N VAL A 291 8.30 -9.72 -27.01
CA VAL A 291 8.45 -9.14 -28.35
C VAL A 291 7.21 -9.42 -29.22
N ASP A 292 6.62 -10.59 -29.08
CA ASP A 292 5.44 -10.99 -29.86
C ASP A 292 4.20 -10.18 -29.45
N THR A 293 4.01 -9.96 -28.15
CA THR A 293 2.95 -9.13 -27.58
C THR A 293 3.06 -7.68 -28.06
N MET A 294 4.27 -7.11 -28.01
CA MET A 294 4.52 -5.75 -28.54
C MET A 294 4.28 -5.66 -30.05
N SER A 295 4.65 -6.71 -30.80
CA SER A 295 4.43 -6.76 -32.25
C SER A 295 2.95 -6.87 -32.61
N ARG A 296 2.15 -7.65 -31.86
CA ARG A 296 0.68 -7.76 -32.04
C ARG A 296 -0.06 -6.47 -31.70
N LEU A 297 0.51 -5.67 -30.80
CA LEU A 297 0.05 -4.31 -30.50
C LEU A 297 0.60 -3.28 -31.49
N GLU A 298 1.36 -3.71 -32.50
CA GLU A 298 1.99 -2.87 -33.52
C GLU A 298 2.74 -1.69 -32.89
N TYR A 299 3.39 -1.96 -31.76
CA TYR A 299 4.09 -0.94 -30.97
C TYR A 299 3.23 0.32 -30.69
N GLY A 300 1.93 0.13 -30.49
CA GLY A 300 1.00 1.19 -30.10
C GLY A 300 0.58 2.11 -31.24
N GLU A 301 0.86 1.77 -32.50
CA GLU A 301 0.52 2.60 -33.67
C GLU A 301 -0.99 2.94 -33.75
N HIS A 302 -1.84 2.02 -33.31
CA HIS A 302 -3.30 2.17 -33.30
C HIS A 302 -3.89 2.42 -31.91
N LEU A 303 -3.05 2.60 -30.89
CA LEU A 303 -3.50 2.95 -29.55
C LEU A 303 -3.60 4.46 -29.43
N ASP A 304 -4.63 4.92 -28.73
CA ASP A 304 -4.71 6.33 -28.38
C ASP A 304 -3.54 6.72 -27.45
N PRO A 305 -3.17 8.01 -27.41
CA PRO A 305 -2.18 8.50 -26.47
C PRO A 305 -2.55 8.17 -25.01
N ALA A 306 -1.53 7.84 -24.23
CA ALA A 306 -1.64 7.61 -22.79
C ALA A 306 -1.19 8.86 -22.02
N ASP A 307 -1.75 9.13 -20.85
CA ASP A 307 -1.22 10.17 -19.96
C ASP A 307 0.00 9.66 -19.20
N VAL A 308 -0.06 8.39 -18.80
CA VAL A 308 0.98 7.75 -18.01
C VAL A 308 1.36 6.41 -18.64
N LEU A 309 2.67 6.16 -18.74
CA LEU A 309 3.22 4.87 -19.16
C LEU A 309 4.14 4.32 -18.06
N LEU A 310 3.87 3.09 -17.63
CA LEU A 310 4.83 2.32 -16.85
C LEU A 310 5.84 1.63 -17.79
N LEU A 311 7.13 1.73 -17.50
CA LEU A 311 8.15 0.97 -18.23
C LEU A 311 8.12 -0.51 -17.83
N ALA A 312 8.18 -1.39 -18.83
CA ALA A 312 8.21 -2.84 -18.64
C ALA A 312 9.57 -3.33 -18.10
N ASP A 313 9.56 -4.47 -17.40
CA ASP A 313 10.75 -5.23 -16.99
C ASP A 313 11.87 -4.34 -16.38
N ALA A 314 11.50 -3.47 -15.45
CA ALA A 314 12.41 -2.52 -14.77
C ALA A 314 13.21 -1.60 -15.72
N GLY A 315 12.68 -1.32 -16.91
CA GLY A 315 13.37 -0.50 -17.92
C GLY A 315 14.34 -1.29 -18.79
N TYR A 316 14.06 -2.56 -19.05
CA TYR A 316 14.78 -3.35 -20.05
C TYR A 316 14.47 -2.84 -21.47
N ALA A 317 15.49 -2.49 -22.24
CA ALA A 317 15.32 -1.81 -23.52
C ALA A 317 14.50 -2.60 -24.57
N PRO A 318 14.71 -3.92 -24.77
CA PRO A 318 13.91 -4.72 -25.70
C PRO A 318 12.43 -4.83 -25.33
N SER A 319 12.07 -4.65 -24.05
CA SER A 319 10.67 -4.63 -23.60
C SER A 319 10.04 -3.22 -23.71
N ASN A 320 10.84 -2.21 -24.04
CA ASN A 320 10.41 -0.81 -24.14
C ASN A 320 10.93 -0.16 -25.44
N PRO A 321 10.49 -0.65 -26.62
CA PRO A 321 10.95 -0.11 -27.89
C PRO A 321 10.56 1.37 -28.05
N THR A 322 11.42 2.18 -28.67
CA THR A 322 11.20 3.63 -28.81
C THR A 322 9.86 3.96 -29.47
N ALA A 323 9.47 3.21 -30.50
CA ALA A 323 8.18 3.40 -31.18
C ALA A 323 6.98 3.28 -30.24
N TRP A 324 7.03 2.37 -29.25
CA TRP A 324 5.97 2.23 -28.23
C TRP A 324 5.81 3.48 -27.38
N ILE A 325 6.93 4.06 -26.94
CA ILE A 325 6.94 5.27 -26.12
C ILE A 325 6.51 6.49 -26.94
N GLU A 326 6.95 6.58 -28.21
CA GLU A 326 6.62 7.68 -29.11
C GLU A 326 5.15 7.67 -29.53
N ASN A 327 4.61 6.51 -29.90
CA ASN A 327 3.21 6.37 -30.33
C ASN A 327 2.22 6.68 -29.19
N LEU A 328 2.50 6.17 -27.98
CA LEU A 328 1.67 6.46 -26.80
C LEU A 328 1.83 7.90 -26.29
N ASN A 329 2.94 8.56 -26.64
CA ASN A 329 3.28 9.94 -26.26
C ASN A 329 2.90 10.34 -24.81
N PRO A 330 3.40 9.62 -23.78
CA PRO A 330 3.00 9.85 -22.40
C PRO A 330 3.46 11.20 -21.85
N GLN A 331 2.62 11.81 -21.03
CA GLN A 331 2.97 13.02 -20.26
C GLN A 331 3.91 12.69 -19.10
N LEU A 332 3.71 11.52 -18.48
CA LEU A 332 4.53 11.00 -17.40
C LEU A 332 4.95 9.55 -17.68
N VAL A 333 6.23 9.27 -17.53
CA VAL A 333 6.76 7.90 -17.52
C VAL A 333 7.09 7.51 -16.09
N VAL A 334 6.64 6.33 -15.67
CA VAL A 334 6.93 5.76 -14.37
C VAL A 334 7.84 4.54 -14.55
N LEU A 335 8.85 4.43 -13.71
CA LEU A 335 9.77 3.30 -13.67
C LEU A 335 9.83 2.72 -12.26
N THR A 336 9.42 1.47 -12.12
CA THR A 336 9.64 0.68 -10.91
C THR A 336 10.96 -0.07 -11.03
N VAL A 337 11.95 0.33 -10.25
CA VAL A 337 13.28 -0.28 -10.22
C VAL A 337 13.88 -0.17 -8.82
N SER A 338 14.72 -1.13 -8.45
CA SER A 338 15.49 -1.07 -7.20
C SER A 338 16.82 -0.31 -7.39
N ALA A 339 17.26 0.37 -6.33
CA ALA A 339 18.58 1.01 -6.34
C ALA A 339 19.68 -0.06 -6.43
N GLY A 340 20.49 0.02 -7.50
CA GLY A 340 21.53 -0.98 -7.77
C GLY A 340 20.96 -2.33 -8.19
N ASP A 341 19.97 -2.30 -9.09
CA ASP A 341 19.34 -3.50 -9.62
C ASP A 341 20.38 -4.56 -10.06
N PRO A 342 20.23 -5.84 -9.65
CA PRO A 342 21.22 -6.88 -9.93
C PRO A 342 21.46 -7.15 -11.42
N ASP A 343 20.47 -6.90 -12.28
CA ASP A 343 20.56 -7.11 -13.72
C ASP A 343 21.09 -5.86 -14.45
N GLY A 344 21.51 -4.83 -13.71
CA GLY A 344 22.04 -3.59 -14.26
C GLY A 344 20.95 -2.68 -14.83
N ARG A 345 19.69 -2.82 -14.37
CA ARG A 345 18.57 -2.00 -14.82
C ARG A 345 18.51 -0.63 -14.12
N PRO A 346 17.85 0.38 -14.72
CA PRO A 346 17.34 0.40 -16.10
C PRO A 346 18.48 0.50 -17.13
N ASP A 347 18.21 0.11 -18.38
CA ASP A 347 19.19 0.23 -19.46
C ASP A 347 19.46 1.71 -19.77
N GLU A 348 20.73 2.08 -19.92
CA GLU A 348 21.16 3.46 -20.17
C GLU A 348 20.51 4.06 -21.43
N VAL A 349 20.38 3.26 -22.50
CA VAL A 349 19.73 3.67 -23.75
C VAL A 349 18.27 4.11 -23.55
N ILE A 350 17.56 3.53 -22.58
CA ILE A 350 16.18 3.94 -22.26
C ILE A 350 16.18 5.27 -21.52
N LEU A 351 17.11 5.48 -20.59
CA LEU A 351 17.24 6.76 -19.89
C LEU A 351 17.61 7.90 -20.85
N GLU A 352 18.53 7.64 -21.79
CA GLU A 352 18.89 8.60 -22.83
C GLU A 352 17.72 8.92 -23.76
N GLY A 353 16.98 7.89 -24.20
CA GLY A 353 15.79 8.05 -25.05
C GLY A 353 14.63 8.79 -24.37
N LEU A 354 14.59 8.79 -23.03
CA LEU A 354 13.62 9.52 -22.23
C LEU A 354 14.10 10.93 -21.82
N SER A 355 15.28 11.36 -22.27
CA SER A 355 15.78 12.70 -21.97
C SER A 355 14.80 13.77 -22.45
N GLY A 356 14.45 14.70 -21.55
CA GLY A 356 13.46 15.76 -21.83
C GLY A 356 11.99 15.36 -21.60
N ARG A 357 11.71 14.11 -21.23
CA ARG A 357 10.38 13.67 -20.74
C ARG A 357 10.33 13.67 -19.21
N SER A 358 9.12 13.79 -18.65
CA SER A 358 8.92 13.63 -17.21
C SER A 358 9.01 12.16 -16.83
N LEU A 359 10.06 11.81 -16.07
CA LEU A 359 10.32 10.44 -15.60
C LEU A 359 10.37 10.43 -14.07
N LEU A 360 9.57 9.56 -13.45
CA LEU A 360 9.66 9.26 -12.02
C LEU A 360 10.10 7.82 -11.80
N ARG A 361 11.01 7.62 -10.85
CA ARG A 361 11.63 6.31 -10.58
C ARG A 361 11.52 5.93 -9.12
N THR A 362 11.14 4.70 -8.81
CA THR A 362 10.95 4.30 -7.41
C THR A 362 12.25 4.27 -6.59
N ASP A 363 13.39 3.99 -7.22
CA ASP A 363 14.69 4.01 -6.55
C ASP A 363 15.11 5.42 -6.09
N LEU A 364 14.70 6.46 -6.82
CA LEU A 364 14.99 7.86 -6.51
C LEU A 364 13.88 8.50 -5.67
N ASN A 365 12.62 8.27 -6.04
CA ASN A 365 11.45 8.98 -5.53
C ASN A 365 10.69 8.20 -4.45
N GLY A 366 11.06 6.94 -4.18
CA GLY A 366 10.30 6.03 -3.31
C GLY A 366 8.99 5.61 -3.96
N TRP A 367 7.93 5.40 -3.19
CA TRP A 367 6.61 5.16 -3.79
C TRP A 367 6.16 6.37 -4.60
N ILE A 368 5.42 6.13 -5.69
CA ILE A 368 4.86 7.17 -6.57
C ILE A 368 3.34 7.00 -6.58
N SER A 369 2.60 8.06 -6.30
CA SER A 369 1.14 8.07 -6.29
C SER A 369 0.61 9.08 -7.30
N ILE A 370 -0.28 8.64 -8.16
CA ILE A 370 -0.99 9.46 -9.14
C ILE A 370 -2.45 9.49 -8.71
N SER A 371 -3.00 10.68 -8.55
CA SER A 371 -4.41 10.91 -8.27
C SER A 371 -5.01 11.67 -9.44
N THR A 372 -6.21 11.32 -9.89
CA THR A 372 -6.87 12.03 -10.99
C THR A 372 -8.37 12.16 -10.73
N ASP A 373 -9.03 13.15 -11.32
CA ASP A 373 -10.49 13.32 -11.41
C ASP A 373 -11.07 12.92 -12.79
N GLY A 374 -10.20 12.41 -13.67
CA GLY A 374 -10.47 12.04 -15.05
C GLY A 374 -10.21 13.14 -16.08
N GLU A 375 -9.88 14.37 -15.66
CA GLU A 375 -9.48 15.49 -16.53
C GLU A 375 -8.08 16.01 -16.17
N GLN A 376 -7.77 16.08 -14.87
CA GLN A 376 -6.48 16.51 -14.32
C GLN A 376 -5.83 15.38 -13.53
N MET A 377 -4.50 15.35 -13.52
CA MET A 377 -3.73 14.43 -12.68
C MET A 377 -2.78 15.18 -11.75
N TRP A 378 -2.66 14.68 -10.53
CA TRP A 378 -1.74 15.15 -9.49
C TRP A 378 -0.81 14.02 -9.11
N VAL A 379 0.48 14.33 -9.02
CA VAL A 379 1.51 13.33 -8.76
C VAL A 379 2.21 13.65 -7.44
N GLN A 380 2.36 12.63 -6.60
CA GLN A 380 3.06 12.69 -5.32
C GLN A 380 4.08 11.57 -5.26
N ALA A 381 5.19 11.80 -4.57
CA ALA A 381 6.19 10.79 -4.32
C ALA A 381 6.67 10.83 -2.87
N GLU A 382 7.26 9.74 -2.38
CA GLU A 382 7.77 9.65 -1.00
C GLU A 382 8.92 10.61 -0.74
N LYS A 383 9.79 10.79 -1.74
CA LYS A 383 10.99 11.62 -1.68
C LYS A 383 10.86 12.74 -2.71
N GLU A 384 11.25 13.95 -2.32
CA GLU A 384 11.18 15.13 -3.19
C GLU A 384 11.88 14.89 -4.53
N VAL A 385 11.20 15.30 -5.59
CA VAL A 385 11.75 15.35 -6.95
C VAL A 385 12.70 16.55 -7.00
N PRO A 386 13.97 16.39 -7.43
CA PRO A 386 14.81 17.55 -7.69
C PRO A 386 14.07 18.50 -8.68
N GLU A 387 13.95 19.79 -8.34
CA GLU A 387 13.07 20.81 -8.96
C GLU A 387 13.06 20.93 -10.51
N ALA A 388 13.90 20.20 -11.24
CA ALA A 388 14.07 20.32 -12.68
C ALA A 388 12.90 19.78 -13.56
N HIS A 389 11.85 19.17 -12.99
CA HIS A 389 10.89 18.37 -13.79
C HIS A 389 9.39 18.52 -13.48
N LEU A 390 8.95 19.52 -12.70
CA LEU A 390 7.53 19.62 -12.30
C LEU A 390 6.93 21.02 -12.47
N GLU A 391 6.65 21.38 -13.73
CA GLU A 391 5.50 22.22 -14.07
C GLU A 391 4.79 21.57 -15.28
N LEU A 392 3.84 20.67 -15.02
CA LEU A 392 2.92 20.16 -16.05
C LEU A 392 1.52 20.69 -15.71
N THR A 393 1.22 21.89 -16.18
CA THR A 393 -0.14 22.46 -16.17
C THR A 393 -0.57 22.65 -17.62
N ARG A 394 -1.72 22.07 -18.00
CA ARG A 394 -2.29 22.21 -19.34
C ARG A 394 -3.01 23.57 -19.42
N GLU A 395 -2.42 24.59 -20.04
CA GLU A 395 -3.21 25.67 -20.64
C GLU A 395 -3.70 25.16 -22.01
N ILE A 396 -4.90 24.58 -22.05
CA ILE A 396 -5.57 24.28 -23.32
C ILE A 396 -6.10 25.60 -23.89
N GLY A 397 -5.50 26.01 -25.00
CA GLY A 397 -5.95 27.13 -25.80
C GLY A 397 -7.41 27.00 -26.22
N THR A 398 -8.19 28.05 -26.00
CA THR A 398 -9.50 28.24 -26.61
C THR A 398 -9.33 28.71 -28.06
N PRO A 399 -10.09 28.18 -29.03
CA PRO A 399 -10.03 28.66 -30.40
C PRO A 399 -10.76 30.01 -30.54
N GLY A 400 -9.98 31.08 -30.71
CA GLY A 400 -10.32 32.28 -31.47
C GLY A 400 -11.36 33.25 -30.88
N ARG A 401 -10.91 34.45 -30.52
CA ARG A 401 -11.52 35.73 -30.95
C ARG A 401 -10.63 36.94 -30.65
N HIS A 402 -10.22 37.60 -31.73
CA HIS A 402 -9.79 39.00 -31.90
C HIS A 402 -9.27 39.81 -30.69
N GLY A 403 -8.02 40.28 -30.82
CA GLY A 403 -7.50 41.46 -30.12
C GLY A 403 -6.01 41.72 -30.40
N PHE A 404 -5.73 42.51 -31.44
CA PHE A 404 -4.39 43.00 -31.84
C PHE A 404 -3.79 44.00 -30.81
N PRO A 405 -2.50 44.40 -30.95
CA PRO A 405 -1.52 44.48 -29.86
C PRO A 405 -1.22 45.91 -29.41
N ASN A 406 -0.52 46.08 -28.29
CA ASN A 406 0.11 47.36 -27.93
C ASN A 406 1.49 47.12 -27.29
N GLN A 407 2.56 47.26 -28.06
CA GLN A 407 3.58 48.30 -27.82
C GLN A 407 4.62 48.37 -28.97
N PRO A 408 5.20 49.56 -29.22
CA PRO A 408 5.85 49.87 -30.49
C PRO A 408 7.36 49.64 -30.47
N VAL A 409 7.89 49.05 -31.54
CA VAL A 409 9.32 49.06 -31.86
C VAL A 409 9.60 50.26 -32.77
N ARG A 410 10.47 51.17 -32.31
CA ARG A 410 11.00 52.30 -33.09
C ARG A 410 11.79 51.78 -34.31
N LYS A 411 11.54 52.37 -35.48
CA LYS A 411 12.41 52.25 -36.66
C LYS A 411 13.68 53.10 -36.52
N PRO A 412 14.82 52.67 -37.11
CA PRO A 412 15.98 53.53 -37.31
C PRO A 412 15.72 54.51 -38.46
N GLY A 413 16.15 55.76 -38.28
CA GLY A 413 16.09 56.81 -39.30
C GLY A 413 17.17 56.65 -40.37
N ILE A 414 16.79 56.99 -41.59
CA ILE A 414 17.68 57.46 -42.66
C ILE A 414 17.07 58.80 -43.13
N ASP A 415 17.98 59.73 -43.40
CA ASP A 415 17.90 61.17 -43.70
C ASP A 415 17.73 62.12 -42.50
#